data_AF-A0A1J1JNX0-F1
#
_entry.id   AF-A0A1J1JNX0-F1
#
_cell.length_a   1.000
_cell.length_b   1.000
_cell.length_c   1.000
_cell.angle_alpha   90.00
_cell.angle_beta   90.00
_cell.angle_gamma   90.00
#
_symmetry.space_group_name_H-M   'P 1'
#
loop_
_entity.id
_entity.type
_entity.pdbx_description
1 polymer ?
#
loop_
_entity_poly.entity_id
_entity_poly.type
_entity_poly.pdbx_seq_one_letter_code
_entity_poly.pdbx_strand_id
1 'polypeptide(L)'
;MPRGGYRENAGGKSTWKCGKTTTIRVPIALAEQLKEIARKLDNGESLVDDTGSKVVNFSGVPIAQVKGKPCIFLEDFLKVGYEIKPLKLAEKVIVESFELQKRLNT
;
A
#
# COMPACT_ATOMS: atom_id res chain seq x y z
N MET A 1 -25.52 46.31 -21.19
CA MET A 1 -25.14 44.88 -21.21
C MET A 1 -25.60 44.24 -19.91
N PRO A 2 -26.42 43.16 -19.92
CA PRO A 2 -26.81 42.50 -18.68
C PRO A 2 -25.64 41.64 -18.16
N ARG A 3 -25.27 41.85 -16.89
CA ARG A 3 -24.29 41.02 -16.18
C ARG A 3 -25.00 39.75 -15.71
N GLY A 4 -24.49 38.58 -16.08
CA GLY A 4 -25.08 37.29 -15.70
C GLY A 4 -25.25 37.18 -14.19
N GLY A 5 -26.50 37.10 -13.73
CA GLY A 5 -26.85 36.91 -12.32
C GLY A 5 -26.71 35.44 -11.90
N TYR A 6 -26.41 35.24 -10.61
CA TYR A 6 -26.45 33.92 -9.97
C TYR A 6 -27.81 33.27 -10.20
N ARG A 7 -27.82 32.03 -10.69
CA ARG A 7 -29.02 31.17 -10.69
C ARG A 7 -28.71 29.96 -9.83
N GLU A 8 -29.66 29.54 -9.01
CA GLU A 8 -29.58 28.25 -8.33
C GLU A 8 -29.37 27.17 -9.41
N ASN A 9 -28.31 26.37 -9.25
CA ASN A 9 -27.86 25.34 -10.21
C ASN A 9 -27.15 25.82 -11.49
N ALA A 10 -26.71 27.09 -11.59
CA ALA A 10 -25.87 27.55 -12.71
C ALA A 10 -24.41 27.04 -12.65
N GLY A 11 -24.00 26.40 -11.56
CA GLY A 11 -22.71 25.74 -11.45
C GLY A 11 -22.72 24.36 -12.12
N GLY A 12 -21.71 24.06 -12.92
CA GLY A 12 -21.49 22.72 -13.44
C GLY A 12 -21.45 21.71 -12.28
N LYS A 13 -22.14 20.58 -12.45
CA LYS A 13 -22.14 19.51 -11.44
C LYS A 13 -20.70 19.03 -11.24
N SER A 14 -20.29 18.87 -9.99
CA SER A 14 -18.99 18.27 -9.66
C SER A 14 -18.90 16.89 -10.29
N THR A 15 -17.83 16.61 -11.03
CA THR A 15 -17.54 15.28 -11.58
C THR A 15 -16.98 14.31 -10.55
N TRP A 16 -16.78 14.77 -9.31
CA TRP A 16 -16.24 13.98 -8.20
C TRP A 16 -17.37 13.32 -7.42
N LYS A 17 -17.25 12.02 -7.17
CA LYS A 17 -18.20 11.22 -6.37
C LYS A 17 -18.25 11.69 -4.91
N CYS A 18 -17.14 12.17 -4.36
CA CYS A 18 -17.07 12.78 -3.03
C CYS A 18 -17.76 14.17 -2.95
N GLY A 19 -18.28 14.69 -4.08
CA GLY A 19 -19.15 15.86 -4.13
C GLY A 19 -18.38 17.18 -4.09
N LYS A 20 -18.00 17.64 -2.88
CA LYS A 20 -17.43 18.99 -2.68
C LYS A 20 -15.93 19.01 -2.99
N THR A 21 -15.47 20.07 -3.64
CA THR A 21 -14.05 20.29 -3.94
C THR A 21 -13.61 21.68 -3.44
N THR A 22 -12.33 21.78 -3.10
CA THR A 22 -11.69 23.03 -2.66
C THR A 22 -10.40 23.23 -3.44
N THR A 23 -10.08 24.47 -3.81
CA THR A 23 -8.85 24.77 -4.55
C THR A 23 -7.67 24.91 -3.60
N ILE A 24 -6.56 24.22 -3.89
CA ILE A 24 -5.30 24.32 -3.15
C ILE A 24 -4.18 24.80 -4.07
N ARG A 25 -3.14 25.43 -3.51
CA ARG A 25 -1.92 25.82 -4.24
C ARG A 25 -0.82 24.82 -3.92
N VAL A 26 -0.24 24.22 -4.95
CA VAL A 26 0.80 23.19 -4.83
C VAL A 26 1.88 23.38 -5.90
N PRO A 27 3.13 22.94 -5.66
CA PRO A 27 4.16 22.89 -6.69
C PRO A 27 3.69 22.08 -7.91
N ILE A 28 4.07 22.52 -9.11
CA ILE A 28 3.68 21.88 -10.38
C ILE A 28 4.09 20.40 -10.42
N ALA A 29 5.26 20.07 -9.86
CA ALA A 29 5.78 18.71 -9.78
C ALA A 29 4.84 17.73 -9.04
N LEU A 30 4.02 18.23 -8.10
CA LEU A 30 3.10 17.39 -7.30
C LEU A 30 1.68 17.36 -7.85
N ALA A 31 1.35 18.23 -8.81
CA ALA A 31 -0.02 18.40 -9.28
C ALA A 31 -0.59 17.11 -9.89
N GLU A 32 0.21 16.40 -10.68
CA GLU A 32 -0.26 15.19 -11.37
C GLU A 32 -0.45 14.01 -10.40
N GLN A 33 0.50 13.84 -9.48
CA GLN A 33 0.40 12.83 -8.42
C GLN A 33 -0.83 13.04 -7.54
N LEU A 34 -1.11 14.29 -7.15
CA LEU A 34 -2.27 14.62 -6.32
C LEU A 34 -3.59 14.39 -7.04
N LYS A 35 -3.67 14.66 -8.35
CA LYS A 35 -4.86 14.32 -9.15
C LYS A 35 -5.09 12.81 -9.20
N GLU A 36 -4.03 12.02 -9.39
CA GLU A 36 -4.13 10.57 -9.44
C GLU A 36 -4.61 10.01 -8.10
N ILE A 37 -4.00 10.46 -7.00
CA ILE A 37 -4.39 10.12 -5.62
C ILE A 37 -5.86 10.50 -5.37
N ALA A 38 -6.26 11.71 -5.75
CA ALA A 38 -7.64 12.16 -5.58
C ALA A 38 -8.63 11.30 -6.38
N ARG A 39 -8.26 10.88 -7.60
CA ARG A 39 -9.10 9.99 -8.43
C ARG A 39 -9.26 8.61 -7.82
N LYS A 40 -8.18 8.03 -7.30
CA LYS A 40 -8.21 6.73 -6.60
C LYS A 40 -9.17 6.79 -5.41
N LEU A 41 -9.02 7.81 -4.56
CA LEU A 41 -9.92 8.01 -3.42
C LEU A 41 -11.37 8.22 -3.84
N ASP A 42 -11.62 9.03 -4.88
CA ASP A 42 -12.97 9.28 -5.38
C ASP A 42 -13.64 7.99 -5.89
N ASN A 43 -12.85 7.04 -6.41
CA ASN A 43 -13.32 5.71 -6.81
C ASN A 43 -13.47 4.70 -5.66
N GLY A 44 -13.09 5.06 -4.44
CA GLY A 44 -13.07 4.15 -3.29
C GLY A 44 -11.86 3.21 -3.25
N GLU A 45 -10.81 3.51 -4.02
CA GLU A 45 -9.55 2.78 -3.96
C GLU A 45 -8.74 3.20 -2.73
N SER A 46 -8.20 2.23 -2.01
CA SER A 46 -7.32 2.47 -0.86
C SER A 46 -5.95 2.99 -1.33
N LEU A 47 -5.48 4.08 -0.72
CA LEU A 47 -4.11 4.60 -0.91
C LEU A 47 -3.07 3.90 -0.04
N VAL A 48 -3.51 3.01 0.85
CA VAL A 48 -2.62 2.29 1.75
C VAL A 48 -2.11 1.08 0.99
N ASP A 49 -0.80 1.02 0.75
CA ASP A 49 -0.09 -0.23 0.48
C ASP A 49 -0.63 -1.25 1.46
N ASP A 50 -1.33 -2.24 0.91
CA ASP A 50 -2.27 -3.08 1.60
C ASP A 50 -1.56 -3.90 2.68
N THR A 51 -1.35 -3.27 3.84
CA THR A 51 -0.78 -3.88 5.05
C THR A 51 -1.83 -4.85 5.66
N GLY A 52 -3.01 -4.93 5.05
CA GLY A 52 -4.10 -5.86 5.35
C GLY A 52 -4.15 -7.11 4.45
N SER A 53 -3.47 -7.15 3.30
CA SER A 53 -3.44 -8.39 2.53
C SER A 53 -2.58 -9.41 3.28
N LYS A 54 -3.20 -10.46 3.83
CA LYS A 54 -2.50 -11.66 4.33
C LYS A 54 -1.84 -12.48 3.20
N VAL A 55 -1.79 -11.94 1.98
CA VAL A 55 -1.30 -12.61 0.79
C VAL A 55 -0.06 -11.86 0.32
N VAL A 56 1.09 -12.48 0.52
CA VAL A 56 2.35 -12.00 -0.05
C VAL A 56 2.57 -12.75 -1.36
N ASN A 57 2.60 -12.01 -2.47
CA ASN A 57 2.85 -12.60 -3.77
C ASN A 57 4.35 -12.83 -3.95
N PHE A 58 4.75 -14.10 -4.13
CA PHE A 58 6.14 -14.52 -4.35
C PHE A 58 6.43 -14.87 -5.82
N SER A 59 5.60 -14.40 -6.75
CA SER A 59 5.82 -14.63 -8.19
C SER A 59 7.20 -14.12 -8.60
N GLY A 60 8.04 -15.00 -9.14
CA GLY A 60 9.41 -14.68 -9.56
C GLY A 60 10.48 -14.89 -8.49
N VAL A 61 10.13 -15.30 -7.27
CA VAL A 61 11.09 -15.69 -6.23
C VAL A 61 11.28 -17.21 -6.26
N PRO A 62 12.51 -17.73 -6.35
CA PRO A 62 12.76 -19.16 -6.34
C PRO A 62 12.37 -19.78 -4.99
N ILE A 63 11.65 -20.91 -5.05
CA ILE A 63 11.28 -21.69 -3.86
C ILE A 63 12.29 -22.84 -3.72
N ALA A 64 13.03 -22.85 -2.62
CA ALA A 64 13.96 -23.91 -2.27
C ALA A 64 13.30 -24.95 -1.35
N GLN A 65 13.89 -26.14 -1.27
CA GLN A 65 13.48 -27.15 -0.28
C GLN A 65 14.59 -27.38 0.73
N VAL A 66 14.27 -27.18 2.00
CA VAL A 66 15.17 -27.50 3.12
C VAL A 66 14.45 -28.51 4.00
N LYS A 67 15.04 -29.70 4.16
CA LYS A 67 14.47 -30.81 4.95
C LYS A 67 13.03 -31.18 4.50
N GLY A 68 12.79 -31.19 3.19
CA GLY A 68 11.48 -31.51 2.60
C GLY A 68 10.41 -30.42 2.78
N LYS A 69 10.75 -29.26 3.33
CA LYS A 69 9.83 -28.13 3.48
C LYS A 69 10.17 -27.04 2.45
N PRO A 70 9.17 -26.47 1.76
CA PRO A 70 9.38 -25.32 0.90
C PRO A 70 9.78 -24.11 1.75
N CYS A 71 10.84 -23.43 1.34
CA CYS A 71 11.38 -22.26 2.00
C CYS A 71 11.87 -21.26 0.95
N ILE A 72 11.92 -20.00 1.33
CA ILE A 72 12.38 -18.90 0.48
C ILE A 72 13.49 -18.18 1.23
N PHE A 73 14.60 -17.91 0.57
CA PHE A 73 15.69 -17.15 1.16
C PHE A 73 15.38 -15.65 1.11
N LEU A 74 15.66 -14.95 2.21
CA LEU A 74 15.50 -13.49 2.29
C LEU A 74 16.35 -12.76 1.23
N GLU A 75 17.48 -13.33 0.83
CA GLU A 75 18.35 -12.79 -0.23
C GLU A 75 17.63 -12.69 -1.58
N ASP A 76 16.76 -13.64 -1.90
CA ASP A 76 16.07 -13.67 -3.19
C ASP A 76 15.00 -12.58 -3.27
N PHE A 77 14.41 -12.19 -2.14
CA PHE A 77 13.55 -11.00 -2.07
C PHE A 77 14.30 -9.72 -2.40
N LEU A 78 15.52 -9.58 -1.88
CA LEU A 78 16.36 -8.40 -2.15
C LEU A 78 16.73 -8.31 -3.63
N LYS A 79 17.02 -9.45 -4.28
CA LYS A 79 17.31 -9.49 -5.74
C LYS A 79 16.13 -9.07 -6.61
N VAL A 80 14.90 -9.36 -6.15
CA VAL A 80 13.66 -8.97 -6.85
C VAL A 80 13.25 -7.52 -6.51
N GLY A 81 13.97 -6.86 -5.60
CA GLY A 81 13.77 -5.46 -5.25
C GLY A 81 12.78 -5.22 -4.10
N TYR A 82 12.46 -6.25 -3.33
CA TYR A 82 11.63 -6.09 -2.12
C TYR A 82 12.42 -5.45 -0.99
N GLU A 83 11.79 -4.52 -0.27
CA GLU A 83 12.31 -3.94 0.97
C GLU A 83 11.85 -4.76 2.17
N ILE A 84 12.80 -5.39 2.88
CA ILE A 84 12.50 -6.16 4.09
C ILE A 84 12.65 -5.22 5.30
N LYS A 85 11.57 -5.00 6.06
CA LYS A 85 11.58 -4.20 7.29
C LYS A 85 11.66 -5.12 8.53
N PRO A 86 12.82 -5.27 9.18
CA PRO A 86 13.07 -6.35 10.13
C PRO A 86 12.47 -6.16 11.54
N LEU A 87 11.86 -5.01 11.86
CA LEU A 87 11.45 -4.69 13.24
C LEU A 87 10.53 -5.75 13.87
N LYS A 88 9.47 -6.19 13.16
CA LYS A 88 8.54 -7.21 13.66
C LYS A 88 8.99 -8.65 13.39
N LEU A 89 9.92 -8.83 12.45
CA LEU A 89 10.37 -10.14 11.98
C LEU A 89 11.46 -10.69 12.92
N ALA A 90 12.35 -9.83 13.40
CA ALA A 90 13.33 -10.16 14.42
C ALA A 90 12.65 -10.62 15.72
N GLU A 91 11.62 -9.91 16.19
CA GLU A 91 10.87 -10.27 17.40
C GLU A 91 10.23 -11.66 17.29
N LYS A 92 9.57 -11.98 16.17
CA LYS A 92 8.95 -13.30 15.96
C LYS A 92 9.97 -14.44 15.85
N VAL A 93 11.08 -14.22 15.15
CA VAL A 93 12.13 -15.24 15.01
C VAL A 93 12.77 -15.56 16.36
N ILE A 94 12.96 -14.53 17.19
CA ILE A 94 13.46 -14.71 18.57
C ILE A 94 12.48 -15.58 19.36
N VAL A 95 11.19 -15.24 19.37
CA VAL A 95 10.16 -16.01 20.10
C VAL A 95 10.09 -17.47 19.63
N GLU A 96 10.04 -17.71 18.32
CA GLU A 96 10.01 -19.09 17.77
C GLU A 96 11.29 -19.87 18.09
N SER A 97 12.46 -19.22 18.07
CA SER A 97 13.72 -19.87 18.45
C SER A 97 13.73 -20.31 19.92
N PHE A 98 13.14 -19.52 20.81
CA PHE A 98 12.98 -19.86 22.22
C PHE A 98 11.97 -21.01 22.43
N GLU A 99 10.86 -21.02 21.69
CA GLU A 99 9.88 -22.12 21.76
C GLU A 99 10.46 -23.46 21.26
N LEU A 100 11.26 -23.42 20.19
CA LEU A 100 11.94 -24.61 19.68
C LEU A 100 12.97 -25.15 20.68
N GLN A 101 13.76 -24.28 21.31
CA GLN A 101 14.69 -24.69 22.37
C GLN A 101 13.97 -25.29 23.57
N LYS A 102 12.81 -24.74 23.97
CA LYS A 102 12.02 -25.26 25.09
C LYS A 102 11.47 -26.65 24.81
N ARG A 103 11.04 -26.94 23.57
CA ARG A 103 10.56 -28.26 23.14
C ARG A 103 11.67 -29.31 23.01
N LEU A 104 12.91 -28.89 22.76
CA LEU A 104 14.06 -29.79 22.68
C LEU A 104 14.59 -30.18 24.06
N ASN A 105 14.28 -29.41 25.10
CA ASN A 105 14.75 -29.60 26.48
C ASN A 105 13.71 -30.24 27.42
N THR A 106 12.58 -30.69 26.88
CA THR A 106 11.55 -31.51 27.56
C THR A 106 11.45 -32.86 26.87
#